data_AF-A0A9E5K7F9-F1
#
_entry.id   AF-A0A9E5K7F9-F1
#
_cell.length_a   1.000
_cell.length_b   1.000
_cell.length_c   1.000
_cell.angle_alpha   90.00
_cell.angle_beta   90.00
_cell.angle_gamma   90.00
#
_symmetry.space_group_name_H-M   'P 1'
#
loop_
_entity.id
_entity.type
_entity.pdbx_description
1 polymer ?
#
loop_
_entity_poly.entity_id
_entity_poly.type
_entity_poly.pdbx_seq_one_letter_code
_entity_poly.pdbx_strand_id
1 'polypeptide(L)'
;MKILDRVTYPHSLGFFYTAMTQYLGFPYFGDEFKVMGLSSLGKPTFLSQMRNLVREAEPFGFRINLEAFPVLRTPGIFSVVKSQPTVAPLFNAPYLTAILGIPPRKPKDHLSEDHWNLAKSVQVRFEEVANHLLEYLGSRVESDTLALAGGCAHNSVWVGKIPQNSKFKDIFVAPASHDAGIAVGAAISAHGTAVSTVSDHSSWALLGPKTDYRNPLQSQESLEEITFAKENQLLDFLAKELSEGKIIGVARDRLEFGPRALGNRSILADPRQAGMKDRLNARVKHRESFRPFAASVLMEHQNHWFENAFHAPTMEAVFQVRPSMQSKIAGVVHADGSCRIQSVNQKTQPFYWNLIEAFRKKTGIPMLI
;
A
#
# COMPACT_ATOMS: atom_id res chain seq x y z
N MET A 1 18.39 -10.57 18.12
CA MET A 1 18.19 -10.74 16.67
C MET A 1 19.47 -11.27 16.04
N LYS A 2 19.42 -12.35 15.25
CA LYS A 2 20.57 -12.89 14.49
C LYS A 2 20.42 -12.43 13.04
N ILE A 3 21.49 -11.89 12.46
CA ILE A 3 21.48 -11.48 11.05
C ILE A 3 22.13 -12.60 10.23
N LEU A 4 21.40 -13.10 9.24
CA LEU A 4 21.85 -14.20 8.38
C LEU A 4 22.72 -13.69 7.24
N ASP A 5 22.21 -12.71 6.47
CA ASP A 5 22.89 -12.13 5.32
C ASP A 5 22.45 -10.68 5.07
N ARG A 6 23.17 -9.94 4.21
CA ARG A 6 22.88 -8.54 3.89
C ARG A 6 23.29 -8.21 2.46
N VAL A 7 22.45 -7.44 1.75
CA VAL A 7 22.87 -6.71 0.55
C VAL A 7 23.29 -5.31 1.00
N THR A 8 24.50 -4.91 0.64
CA THR A 8 25.04 -3.60 1.04
C THR A 8 24.83 -2.55 -0.04
N TYR A 9 24.84 -1.28 0.38
CA TYR A 9 24.96 -0.15 -0.52
C TYR A 9 26.16 -0.36 -1.48
N PRO A 10 26.02 -0.08 -2.79
CA PRO A 10 24.94 0.68 -3.45
C PRO A 10 23.74 -0.11 -3.96
N HIS A 11 23.66 -1.42 -3.71
CA HIS A 11 22.65 -2.27 -4.34
C HIS A 11 21.34 -2.27 -3.55
N SER A 12 20.37 -1.44 -3.98
CA SER A 12 19.08 -1.28 -3.32
C SER A 12 17.92 -1.46 -4.31
N LEU A 13 17.00 -2.39 -3.99
CA LEU A 13 15.74 -2.52 -4.73
C LEU A 13 14.86 -1.29 -4.57
N GLY A 14 14.89 -0.65 -3.40
CA GLY A 14 14.19 0.62 -3.17
C GLY A 14 14.69 1.71 -4.11
N PHE A 15 16.01 1.87 -4.25
CA PHE A 15 16.58 2.86 -5.17
C PHE A 15 16.29 2.54 -6.63
N PHE A 16 16.35 1.28 -7.03
CA PHE A 16 15.90 0.87 -8.37
C PHE A 16 14.45 1.31 -8.61
N TYR A 17 13.54 1.01 -7.69
CA TYR A 17 12.13 1.33 -7.83
C TYR A 17 11.88 2.85 -7.85
N THR A 18 12.54 3.61 -6.95
CA THR A 18 12.50 5.08 -6.93
C THR A 18 13.06 5.69 -8.22
N ALA A 19 14.20 5.21 -8.71
CA ALA A 19 14.81 5.68 -9.95
C ALA A 19 13.87 5.51 -11.16
N MET A 20 13.25 4.34 -11.27
CA MET A 20 12.27 4.07 -12.32
C MET A 20 10.97 4.86 -12.14
N THR A 21 10.57 5.15 -10.90
CA THR A 21 9.45 6.04 -10.59
C THR A 21 9.70 7.46 -11.07
N GLN A 22 10.90 7.99 -10.84
CA GLN A 22 11.32 9.28 -11.37
C GLN A 22 11.41 9.26 -12.91
N TYR A 23 11.90 8.18 -13.50
CA TYR A 23 11.98 8.00 -14.96
C TYR A 23 10.59 8.01 -15.63
N LEU A 24 9.59 7.44 -14.96
CA LEU A 24 8.18 7.49 -15.35
C LEU A 24 7.51 8.85 -15.07
N GLY A 25 8.28 9.87 -14.70
CA GLY A 25 7.80 11.23 -14.52
C GLY A 25 7.07 11.47 -13.20
N PHE A 26 7.33 10.66 -12.18
CA PHE A 26 6.84 10.87 -10.82
C PHE A 26 8.02 11.25 -9.90
N PRO A 27 8.36 12.55 -9.81
CA PRO A 27 9.66 12.97 -9.26
C PRO A 27 9.73 13.00 -7.74
N TYR A 28 8.58 12.91 -7.05
CA TYR A 28 8.53 13.07 -5.60
C TYR A 28 8.88 11.78 -4.87
N PHE A 29 9.65 11.90 -3.79
CA PHE A 29 9.91 10.77 -2.92
C PHE A 29 8.60 10.27 -2.30
N GLY A 30 8.36 8.96 -2.34
CA GLY A 30 7.09 8.38 -1.92
C GLY A 30 6.06 8.22 -3.04
N ASP A 31 6.36 8.61 -4.30
CA ASP A 31 5.46 8.37 -5.44
C ASP A 31 5.50 6.92 -5.96
N GLU A 32 6.29 6.02 -5.38
CA GLU A 32 6.48 4.63 -5.85
C GLU A 32 5.15 3.86 -5.94
N PHE A 33 4.18 4.18 -5.08
CA PHE A 33 2.85 3.57 -5.15
C PHE A 33 2.09 3.90 -6.45
N LYS A 34 2.45 4.99 -7.15
CA LYS A 34 1.88 5.33 -8.46
C LYS A 34 2.34 4.34 -9.50
N VAL A 35 3.63 3.98 -9.53
CA VAL A 35 4.16 2.96 -10.45
C VAL A 35 3.53 1.60 -10.13
N MET A 36 3.36 1.28 -8.86
CA MET A 36 2.66 0.06 -8.44
C MET A 36 1.23 0.01 -9.00
N GLY A 37 0.46 1.10 -8.86
CA GLY A 37 -0.88 1.19 -9.44
C GLY A 37 -0.89 1.16 -10.98
N LEU A 38 0.03 1.89 -11.61
CA LEU A 38 0.21 1.96 -13.06
C LEU A 38 0.54 0.59 -13.66
N SER A 39 1.26 -0.25 -12.91
CA SER A 39 1.63 -1.60 -13.33
C SER A 39 0.42 -2.49 -13.63
N SER A 40 -0.76 -2.22 -13.06
CA SER A 40 -1.99 -2.99 -13.35
C SER A 40 -2.51 -2.80 -14.78
N LEU A 41 -2.09 -1.74 -15.48
CA LEU A 41 -2.54 -1.41 -16.85
C LEU A 41 -1.64 -1.97 -17.95
N GLY A 42 -0.44 -2.46 -17.60
CA GLY A 42 0.60 -2.81 -18.58
C GLY A 42 0.89 -4.30 -18.71
N LYS A 43 1.71 -4.62 -19.72
CA LYS A 43 2.32 -5.92 -19.97
C LYS A 43 3.85 -5.83 -19.76
N PRO A 44 4.53 -6.89 -19.30
CA PRO A 44 5.94 -6.83 -18.93
C PRO A 44 6.89 -6.88 -20.15
N THR A 45 6.74 -5.97 -21.12
CA THR A 45 7.49 -6.00 -22.38
C THR A 45 8.95 -5.57 -22.26
N PHE A 46 9.32 -4.87 -21.18
CA PHE A 46 10.69 -4.43 -20.88
C PHE A 46 11.43 -5.36 -19.91
N LEU A 47 10.89 -6.55 -19.63
CA LEU A 47 11.41 -7.42 -18.57
C LEU A 47 12.85 -7.89 -18.83
N SER A 48 13.24 -8.12 -20.09
CA SER A 48 14.61 -8.51 -20.43
C SER A 48 15.61 -7.38 -20.12
N GLN A 49 15.27 -6.14 -20.42
CA GLN A 49 16.04 -4.96 -20.03
C GLN A 49 16.12 -4.85 -18.50
N MET A 50 15.00 -5.03 -17.80
CA MET A 50 14.99 -4.97 -16.34
C MET A 50 15.88 -6.03 -15.68
N ARG A 51 15.93 -7.26 -16.22
CA ARG A 51 16.85 -8.32 -15.77
C ARG A 51 18.32 -7.98 -16.02
N ASN A 52 18.62 -7.22 -17.07
CA ASN A 52 19.98 -6.72 -17.30
C ASN A 52 20.37 -5.59 -16.35
N LEU A 53 19.41 -4.77 -15.94
CA LEU A 53 19.59 -3.61 -15.06
C LEU A 53 19.67 -4.00 -13.58
N VAL A 54 18.98 -5.06 -13.16
CA VAL A 54 19.05 -5.61 -11.81
C VAL A 54 19.27 -7.11 -11.95
N ARG A 55 20.42 -7.62 -11.52
CA ARG A 55 20.82 -9.04 -11.67
C ARG A 55 20.88 -9.71 -10.32
N GLU A 56 20.26 -10.86 -10.15
CA GLU A 56 20.43 -11.70 -8.96
C GLU A 56 21.89 -12.13 -8.81
N ALA A 57 22.29 -12.38 -7.57
CA ALA A 57 23.57 -13.00 -7.23
C ALA A 57 23.30 -14.33 -6.52
N GLU A 58 24.06 -15.36 -6.87
CA GLU A 58 24.01 -16.68 -6.24
C GLU A 58 25.04 -16.80 -5.12
N PRO A 59 24.71 -17.44 -3.98
CA PRO A 59 23.39 -17.99 -3.62
C PRO A 59 22.42 -16.94 -3.05
N PHE A 60 22.89 -15.70 -2.82
CA PHE A 60 22.10 -14.64 -2.22
C PHE A 60 22.48 -13.26 -2.76
N GLY A 61 21.48 -12.40 -2.86
CA GLY A 61 21.63 -10.98 -3.16
C GLY A 61 21.33 -10.62 -4.60
N PHE A 62 21.67 -9.39 -4.96
CA PHE A 62 21.51 -8.85 -6.31
C PHE A 62 22.41 -7.64 -6.51
N ARG A 63 22.62 -7.24 -7.76
CA ARG A 63 23.38 -6.06 -8.16
C ARG A 63 22.56 -5.21 -9.12
N ILE A 64 22.45 -3.93 -8.83
CA ILE A 64 21.92 -2.93 -9.76
C ILE A 64 23.04 -2.44 -10.69
N ASN A 65 22.69 -2.11 -11.93
CA ASN A 65 23.59 -1.52 -12.90
C ASN A 65 23.90 -0.05 -12.52
N LEU A 66 25.13 0.22 -12.11
CA LEU A 66 25.54 1.53 -11.60
C LEU A 66 25.76 2.59 -12.69
N GLU A 67 25.82 2.19 -13.97
CA GLU A 67 25.80 3.17 -15.07
C GLU A 67 24.37 3.67 -15.31
N ALA A 68 23.38 2.80 -15.15
CA ALA A 68 21.96 3.19 -15.17
C ALA A 68 21.54 3.95 -13.91
N PHE A 69 22.06 3.55 -12.75
CA PHE A 69 21.69 4.07 -11.43
C PHE A 69 22.93 4.59 -10.68
N PRO A 70 23.42 5.80 -11.01
CA PRO A 70 24.71 6.31 -10.55
C PRO A 70 24.65 6.87 -9.10
N VAL A 71 24.08 6.11 -8.17
CA VAL A 71 23.90 6.50 -6.76
C VAL A 71 25.23 6.84 -6.06
N LEU A 72 26.34 6.19 -6.46
CA LEU A 72 27.67 6.48 -5.93
C LEU A 72 28.26 7.82 -6.40
N ARG A 73 27.80 8.35 -7.53
CA ARG A 73 28.38 9.53 -8.20
C ARG A 73 27.64 10.83 -7.86
N THR A 74 26.63 10.77 -6.99
CA THR A 74 25.72 11.90 -6.72
C THR A 74 25.86 12.36 -5.26
N PRO A 75 26.62 13.42 -4.95
CA PRO A 75 26.57 14.03 -3.63
C PRO A 75 25.19 14.69 -3.40
N GLY A 76 24.66 14.63 -2.18
CA GLY A 76 23.40 15.30 -1.82
C GLY A 76 22.12 14.59 -2.31
N ILE A 77 22.13 13.25 -2.40
CA ILE A 77 20.99 12.44 -2.85
C ILE A 77 19.69 12.81 -2.13
N PHE A 78 19.76 13.17 -0.85
CA PHE A 78 18.62 13.59 -0.05
C PHE A 78 18.81 15.02 0.43
N SER A 79 17.80 15.86 0.21
CA SER A 79 17.69 17.16 0.85
C SER A 79 16.26 17.41 1.32
N VAL A 80 16.07 18.19 2.39
CA VAL A 80 14.73 18.52 2.88
C VAL A 80 14.38 19.93 2.42
N VAL A 81 13.32 20.03 1.62
CA VAL A 81 12.78 21.31 1.14
C VAL A 81 11.34 21.43 1.62
N LYS A 82 11.01 22.48 2.38
CA LYS A 82 9.66 22.71 2.95
C LYS A 82 9.12 21.49 3.72
N SER A 83 9.95 20.91 4.58
CA SER A 83 9.62 19.71 5.38
C SER A 83 9.28 18.46 4.56
N GLN A 84 9.62 18.44 3.27
CA GLN A 84 9.50 17.26 2.41
C GLN A 84 10.89 16.79 1.96
N PRO A 85 11.16 15.48 2.04
CA PRO A 85 12.37 14.92 1.45
C PRO A 85 12.30 15.07 -0.07
N THR A 86 13.37 15.57 -0.65
CA THR A 86 13.60 15.65 -2.09
C THR A 86 14.80 14.79 -2.42
N VAL A 87 14.66 14.01 -3.50
CA VAL A 87 15.68 13.08 -3.96
C VAL A 87 16.06 13.47 -5.37
N ALA A 88 17.35 13.72 -5.61
CA ALA A 88 17.86 13.96 -6.95
C ALA A 88 17.54 12.76 -7.87
N PRO A 89 17.44 12.94 -9.20
CA PRO A 89 17.24 11.81 -10.10
C PRO A 89 18.26 10.69 -9.85
N LEU A 90 17.80 9.50 -9.49
CA LEU A 90 18.63 8.33 -9.18
C LEU A 90 19.00 7.52 -10.44
N PHE A 91 18.84 8.12 -11.62
CA PHE A 91 19.02 7.46 -12.89
C PHE A 91 19.86 8.29 -13.88
N ASN A 92 20.53 7.58 -14.79
CA ASN A 92 21.23 8.14 -15.93
C ASN A 92 20.29 8.17 -17.15
N ALA A 93 19.76 9.35 -17.47
CA ALA A 93 18.74 9.49 -18.52
C ALA A 93 19.23 9.04 -19.92
N PRO A 94 20.41 9.47 -20.42
CA PRO A 94 20.94 8.96 -21.69
C PRO A 94 21.08 7.43 -21.73
N TYR A 95 21.63 6.83 -20.67
CA TYR A 95 21.87 5.39 -20.63
C TYR A 95 20.56 4.59 -20.63
N LEU A 96 19.60 4.96 -19.78
CA LEU A 96 18.30 4.30 -19.76
C LEU A 96 17.53 4.50 -21.07
N THR A 97 17.58 5.69 -21.68
CA THR A 97 16.91 5.95 -22.95
C THR A 97 17.48 5.06 -24.07
N ALA A 98 18.80 4.84 -24.09
CA ALA A 98 19.43 3.96 -25.07
C ALA A 98 19.01 2.48 -24.90
N ILE A 99 18.76 2.03 -23.67
CA ILE A 99 18.36 0.64 -23.38
C ILE A 99 16.86 0.42 -23.55
N LEU A 100 16.05 1.38 -23.12
CA LEU A 100 14.60 1.29 -23.10
C LEU A 100 13.96 1.76 -24.41
N GLY A 101 14.67 2.56 -25.21
CA GLY A 101 14.12 3.10 -26.47
C GLY A 101 13.06 4.18 -26.28
N ILE A 102 12.74 4.57 -25.06
CA ILE A 102 11.83 5.66 -24.70
C ILE A 102 12.55 6.63 -23.77
N PRO A 103 12.32 7.96 -23.85
CA PRO A 103 12.94 8.94 -22.96
C PRO A 103 12.25 8.99 -21.58
N PRO A 104 12.85 9.63 -20.56
CA PRO A 104 12.17 9.90 -19.29
C PRO A 104 10.93 10.78 -19.53
N ARG A 105 9.81 10.40 -18.92
CA ARG A 105 8.55 11.14 -19.05
C ARG A 105 8.59 12.43 -18.23
N LYS A 106 8.09 13.55 -18.78
CA LYS A 106 7.89 14.76 -17.95
C LYS A 106 6.60 14.62 -17.13
N PRO A 107 6.50 15.22 -15.93
CA PRO A 107 5.37 14.99 -15.03
C PRO A 107 3.98 15.24 -15.64
N LYS A 108 3.86 16.21 -16.55
CA LYS A 108 2.58 16.60 -17.18
C LYS A 108 2.29 15.89 -18.51
N ASP A 109 3.22 15.10 -19.05
CA ASP A 109 3.03 14.44 -20.33
C ASP A 109 1.98 13.32 -20.23
N HIS A 110 1.36 12.95 -21.34
CA HIS A 110 0.41 11.85 -21.33
C HIS A 110 1.10 10.50 -21.03
N LEU A 111 0.41 9.61 -20.32
CA LEU A 111 0.88 8.24 -20.07
C LEU A 111 0.47 7.33 -21.24
N SER A 112 1.40 7.04 -22.15
CA SER A 112 1.27 6.01 -23.19
C SER A 112 1.35 4.56 -22.66
N GLU A 113 1.00 3.60 -23.52
CA GLU A 113 1.12 2.16 -23.28
C GLU A 113 2.56 1.74 -22.90
N ASP A 114 3.59 2.34 -23.51
CA ASP A 114 4.98 2.07 -23.16
C ASP A 114 5.29 2.37 -21.69
N HIS A 115 4.72 3.44 -21.13
CA HIS A 115 4.89 3.74 -19.70
C HIS A 115 4.19 2.71 -18.81
N TRP A 116 3.03 2.20 -19.22
CA TRP A 116 2.32 1.14 -18.48
C TRP A 116 3.11 -0.16 -18.52
N ASN A 117 3.63 -0.50 -19.71
CA ASN A 117 4.44 -1.68 -19.93
C ASN A 117 5.77 -1.61 -19.16
N LEU A 118 6.40 -0.43 -19.12
CA LEU A 118 7.59 -0.19 -18.31
C LEU A 118 7.26 -0.34 -16.81
N ALA A 119 6.18 0.27 -16.32
CA ALA A 119 5.74 0.12 -14.94
C ALA A 119 5.48 -1.36 -14.57
N LYS A 120 4.82 -2.12 -15.45
CA LYS A 120 4.62 -3.57 -15.27
C LYS A 120 5.95 -4.31 -15.20
N SER A 121 6.88 -4.01 -16.10
CA SER A 121 8.19 -4.68 -16.15
C SER A 121 9.03 -4.40 -14.91
N VAL A 122 9.00 -3.15 -14.40
CA VAL A 122 9.65 -2.76 -13.15
C VAL A 122 9.06 -3.52 -11.96
N GLN A 123 7.72 -3.59 -11.87
CA GLN A 123 7.03 -4.31 -10.82
C GLN A 123 7.36 -5.81 -10.84
N VAL A 124 7.30 -6.45 -12.00
CA VAL A 124 7.64 -7.88 -12.15
C VAL A 124 9.10 -8.12 -11.79
N ARG A 125 10.02 -7.24 -12.21
CA ARG A 125 11.44 -7.40 -11.85
C ARG A 125 11.69 -7.25 -10.36
N PHE A 126 11.04 -6.29 -9.72
CA PHE A 126 11.09 -6.15 -8.27
C PHE A 126 10.63 -7.44 -7.57
N GLU A 127 9.52 -8.02 -8.02
CA GLU A 127 8.99 -9.29 -7.49
C GLU A 127 9.97 -10.45 -7.69
N GLU A 128 10.57 -10.60 -8.88
CA GLU A 128 11.56 -11.66 -9.16
C GLU A 128 12.74 -11.61 -8.17
N VAL A 129 13.36 -10.43 -8.02
CA VAL A 129 14.51 -10.28 -7.12
C VAL A 129 14.09 -10.44 -5.65
N ALA A 130 12.94 -9.91 -5.26
CA ALA A 130 12.46 -10.07 -3.89
C ALA A 130 12.16 -11.54 -3.55
N ASN A 131 11.58 -12.29 -4.50
CA ASN A 131 11.31 -13.72 -4.35
C ASN A 131 12.61 -14.55 -4.30
N HIS A 132 13.64 -14.19 -5.08
CA HIS A 132 14.98 -14.78 -4.96
C HIS A 132 15.53 -14.70 -3.54
N LEU A 133 15.39 -13.53 -2.89
CA LEU A 133 15.82 -13.34 -1.50
C LEU A 133 14.96 -14.14 -0.51
N LEU A 134 13.65 -14.27 -0.77
CA LEU A 134 12.75 -15.08 0.06
C LEU A 134 13.03 -16.58 -0.08
N GLU A 135 13.35 -17.07 -1.27
CA GLU A 135 13.73 -18.46 -1.51
C GLU A 135 15.00 -18.80 -0.74
N TYR A 136 16.03 -17.96 -0.85
CA TYR A 136 17.23 -18.10 -0.04
C TYR A 136 16.92 -18.08 1.46
N LEU A 137 16.18 -17.08 1.96
CA LEU A 137 15.80 -17.02 3.38
C LEU A 137 15.04 -18.29 3.81
N GLY A 138 14.14 -18.77 2.97
CA GLY A 138 13.33 -19.96 3.21
C GLY A 138 14.16 -21.23 3.37
N SER A 139 15.30 -21.33 2.66
CA SER A 139 16.25 -22.44 2.82
C SER A 139 17.06 -22.39 4.14
N ARG A 140 17.06 -21.24 4.83
CA ARG A 140 17.91 -20.98 6.01
C ARG A 140 17.17 -21.00 7.35
N VAL A 141 15.85 -21.07 7.32
CA VAL A 141 14.99 -21.06 8.52
C VAL A 141 13.96 -22.18 8.44
N GLU A 142 13.42 -22.64 9.55
CA GLU A 142 12.31 -23.62 9.54
C GLU A 142 10.94 -22.94 9.44
N SER A 143 10.78 -21.79 10.09
CA SER A 143 9.55 -20.98 10.15
C SER A 143 8.92 -20.71 8.78
N ASP A 144 7.59 -20.76 8.73
CA ASP A 144 6.73 -20.30 7.65
C ASP A 144 6.09 -18.93 7.93
N THR A 145 6.31 -18.35 9.11
CA THR A 145 6.01 -16.96 9.42
C THR A 145 7.10 -16.02 8.89
N LEU A 146 6.70 -14.96 8.17
CA LEU A 146 7.56 -13.92 7.63
C LEU A 146 7.13 -12.55 8.15
N ALA A 147 8.05 -11.86 8.85
CA ALA A 147 7.89 -10.47 9.22
C ALA A 147 8.66 -9.56 8.26
N LEU A 148 7.99 -8.52 7.74
CA LEU A 148 8.54 -7.56 6.78
C LEU A 148 8.56 -6.14 7.33
N ALA A 149 9.66 -5.44 7.09
CA ALA A 149 9.86 -4.03 7.38
C ALA A 149 10.76 -3.39 6.31
N GLY A 150 10.88 -2.07 6.34
CA GLY A 150 11.55 -1.26 5.32
C GLY A 150 10.59 -0.80 4.22
N GLY A 151 10.92 0.29 3.53
CA GLY A 151 10.02 0.90 2.52
C GLY A 151 9.56 -0.05 1.41
N CYS A 152 10.38 -1.05 1.06
CA CYS A 152 10.01 -2.08 0.08
C CYS A 152 8.83 -2.97 0.53
N ALA A 153 8.61 -3.11 1.84
CA ALA A 153 7.47 -3.86 2.38
C ALA A 153 6.12 -3.15 2.14
N HIS A 154 6.11 -1.89 1.70
CA HIS A 154 4.89 -1.23 1.21
C HIS A 154 4.50 -1.63 -0.21
N ASN A 155 5.28 -2.47 -0.90
CA ASN A 155 4.88 -3.02 -2.19
C ASN A 155 3.78 -4.07 -2.01
N SER A 156 2.54 -3.60 -1.93
CA SER A 156 1.38 -4.44 -1.61
C SER A 156 1.05 -5.47 -2.68
N VAL A 157 1.47 -5.22 -3.93
CA VAL A 157 1.33 -6.19 -5.03
C VAL A 157 2.26 -7.38 -4.81
N TRP A 158 3.51 -7.15 -4.41
CA TRP A 158 4.44 -8.22 -4.08
C TRP A 158 4.01 -8.96 -2.80
N VAL A 159 3.72 -8.23 -1.72
CA VAL A 159 3.31 -8.81 -0.43
C VAL A 159 2.13 -9.76 -0.57
N GLY A 160 1.11 -9.40 -1.35
CA GLY A 160 -0.06 -10.24 -1.59
C GLY A 160 0.22 -11.56 -2.32
N LYS A 161 1.36 -11.67 -3.01
CA LYS A 161 1.80 -12.85 -3.78
C LYS A 161 2.77 -13.76 -3.04
N ILE A 162 3.28 -13.34 -1.87
CA ILE A 162 4.29 -14.10 -1.12
C ILE A 162 3.81 -15.51 -0.76
N PRO A 163 2.57 -15.72 -0.27
CA PRO A 163 2.12 -17.06 0.10
C PRO A 163 2.03 -18.06 -1.05
N GLN A 164 1.85 -17.58 -2.28
CA GLN A 164 1.77 -18.43 -3.47
C GLN A 164 3.15 -18.71 -4.06
N ASN A 165 4.10 -17.79 -3.88
CA ASN A 165 5.43 -17.85 -4.51
C ASN A 165 6.55 -18.26 -3.55
N SER A 166 6.23 -18.59 -2.30
CA SER A 166 7.22 -18.96 -1.30
C SER A 166 6.65 -19.96 -0.28
N LYS A 167 7.53 -20.46 0.59
CA LYS A 167 7.12 -21.30 1.73
C LYS A 167 6.38 -20.51 2.83
N PHE A 168 6.53 -19.19 2.87
CA PHE A 168 5.98 -18.37 3.95
C PHE A 168 4.48 -18.19 3.78
N LYS A 169 3.69 -18.54 4.80
CA LYS A 169 2.22 -18.52 4.75
C LYS A 169 1.60 -17.48 5.68
N ASP A 170 2.25 -17.23 6.81
CA ASP A 170 1.83 -16.23 7.77
C ASP A 170 2.70 -14.97 7.60
N ILE A 171 2.08 -13.91 7.09
CA ILE A 171 2.79 -12.69 6.69
C ILE A 171 2.42 -11.57 7.64
N PHE A 172 3.42 -10.99 8.28
CA PHE A 172 3.27 -9.80 9.11
C PHE A 172 4.03 -8.63 8.48
N VAL A 173 3.33 -7.54 8.17
CA VAL A 173 3.94 -6.28 7.71
C VAL A 173 3.75 -5.22 8.78
N ALA A 174 4.83 -4.54 9.16
CA ALA A 174 4.72 -3.45 10.13
C ALA A 174 3.82 -2.31 9.57
N PRO A 175 2.84 -1.78 10.34
CA PRO A 175 1.89 -0.75 9.86
C PRO A 175 2.56 0.48 9.22
N ALA A 176 3.65 0.93 9.84
CA ALA A 176 4.55 1.96 9.31
C ALA A 176 5.89 1.32 8.91
N SER A 177 5.88 0.42 7.93
CA SER A 177 7.11 -0.31 7.52
C SER A 177 8.22 0.58 6.97
N HIS A 178 7.90 1.79 6.52
CA HIS A 178 8.89 2.81 6.15
C HIS A 178 9.65 3.36 7.38
N ASP A 179 10.57 4.30 7.14
CA ASP A 179 11.52 4.78 8.15
C ASP A 179 10.87 5.38 9.42
N ALA A 180 9.60 5.78 9.39
CA ALA A 180 8.92 6.21 10.62
C ALA A 180 8.77 5.08 11.65
N GLY A 181 8.64 3.82 11.19
CA GLY A 181 8.59 2.66 12.07
C GLY A 181 9.90 2.39 12.82
N ILE A 182 11.03 2.99 12.39
CA ILE A 182 12.32 2.84 13.07
C ILE A 182 12.24 3.36 14.50
N ALA A 183 11.47 4.42 14.78
CA ALA A 183 11.29 4.92 16.14
C ALA A 183 10.69 3.86 17.08
N VAL A 184 9.68 3.13 16.60
CA VAL A 184 9.06 2.02 17.34
C VAL A 184 10.05 0.87 17.51
N GLY A 185 10.76 0.48 16.44
CA GLY A 185 11.77 -0.58 16.50
C GLY A 185 12.92 -0.26 17.45
N ALA A 186 13.39 0.99 17.46
CA ALA A 186 14.44 1.47 18.35
C ALA A 186 13.99 1.46 19.81
N ALA A 187 12.75 1.89 20.10
CA ALA A 187 12.19 1.82 21.45
C ALA A 187 12.07 0.37 21.95
N ILE A 188 11.55 -0.54 21.12
CA ILE A 188 11.46 -1.98 21.45
C ILE A 188 12.86 -2.57 21.68
N SER A 189 13.83 -2.22 20.84
CA SER A 189 15.21 -2.71 20.95
C SER A 189 15.91 -2.19 22.22
N ALA A 190 15.70 -0.91 22.57
CA ALA A 190 16.28 -0.29 23.77
C ALA A 190 15.66 -0.83 25.05
N HIS A 191 14.39 -1.23 25.03
CA HIS A 191 13.70 -1.78 26.19
C HIS A 191 14.23 -3.17 26.62
N GLY A 192 14.89 -3.92 25.74
CA GLY A 192 15.59 -5.17 26.11
C GLY A 192 14.65 -6.37 26.33
N THR A 193 13.96 -6.81 25.28
CA THR A 193 13.27 -8.12 25.13
C THR A 193 12.64 -8.73 26.38
N ALA A 194 11.50 -8.21 26.77
CA ALA A 194 10.27 -8.98 26.94
C ALA A 194 9.13 -7.97 26.77
N VAL A 195 8.91 -7.51 25.53
CA VAL A 195 7.57 -7.03 25.21
C VAL A 195 6.74 -8.28 25.40
N SER A 196 6.08 -8.40 26.55
CA SER A 196 5.07 -9.41 26.81
C SER A 196 4.29 -9.53 25.53
N THR A 197 4.19 -10.74 24.98
CA THR A 197 3.43 -11.03 23.78
C THR A 197 2.14 -10.24 23.88
N VAL A 198 2.09 -9.09 23.21
CA VAL A 198 0.90 -8.25 23.21
C VAL A 198 -0.04 -9.12 22.41
N SER A 199 -0.86 -9.88 23.13
CA SER A 199 -1.72 -10.94 22.61
C SER A 199 -2.73 -10.39 21.62
N ASP A 200 -2.78 -9.06 21.49
CA ASP A 200 -3.63 -8.35 20.57
C ASP A 200 -2.84 -7.33 19.74
N HIS A 201 -2.46 -7.74 18.52
CA HIS A 201 -1.86 -6.89 17.49
C HIS A 201 -2.84 -5.84 16.92
N SER A 202 -4.11 -5.85 17.38
CA SER A 202 -5.22 -5.00 16.98
C SER A 202 -4.94 -3.51 16.91
N SER A 203 -4.11 -3.02 17.83
CA SER A 203 -3.95 -1.59 18.12
C SER A 203 -2.63 -1.01 17.61
N TRP A 204 -1.80 -1.83 16.96
CA TRP A 204 -0.44 -1.42 16.54
C TRP A 204 -0.45 -0.33 15.49
N ALA A 205 -1.52 -0.25 14.71
CA ALA A 205 -1.73 0.81 13.75
C ALA A 205 -2.38 2.06 14.35
N LEU A 206 -2.80 2.09 15.63
CA LEU A 206 -3.53 3.21 16.25
C LEU A 206 -2.68 3.91 17.32
N LEU A 207 -1.51 4.42 16.94
CA LEU A 207 -0.55 5.05 17.87
C LEU A 207 -0.65 6.58 17.98
N GLY A 208 -1.50 7.23 17.17
CA GLY A 208 -1.62 8.68 17.14
C GLY A 208 -2.49 9.29 18.25
N PRO A 209 -2.63 10.63 18.30
CA PRO A 209 -3.49 11.28 19.30
C PRO A 209 -4.97 10.87 19.12
N LYS A 210 -5.77 10.95 20.17
CA LYS A 210 -7.21 10.67 20.11
C LYS A 210 -7.96 11.92 19.62
N THR A 211 -9.02 11.77 18.80
CA THR A 211 -9.90 12.90 18.46
C THR A 211 -10.43 13.54 19.74
N ASP A 212 -10.32 14.85 19.86
CA ASP A 212 -11.09 15.61 20.85
C ASP A 212 -12.43 16.00 20.22
N TYR A 213 -13.52 15.43 20.74
CA TYR A 213 -14.86 15.71 20.28
C TYR A 213 -15.50 16.93 20.96
N ARG A 214 -14.85 17.51 21.98
CA ARG A 214 -15.41 18.61 22.79
C ARG A 214 -15.28 19.97 22.12
N ASN A 215 -14.49 20.06 21.05
CA ASN A 215 -14.29 21.28 20.29
C ASN A 215 -14.53 20.95 18.81
N PRO A 216 -15.78 20.65 18.41
CA PRO A 216 -16.11 20.57 17.00
C PRO A 216 -15.63 21.87 16.37
N LEU A 217 -14.82 21.75 15.31
CA LEU A 217 -14.04 22.81 14.68
C LEU A 217 -14.67 24.20 14.89
N GLN A 218 -13.89 25.17 15.37
CA GLN A 218 -14.21 26.60 15.28
C GLN A 218 -14.23 27.06 13.79
N SER A 219 -14.86 26.29 12.91
CA SER A 219 -15.02 26.63 11.50
C SER A 219 -16.08 27.71 11.39
N GLN A 220 -15.79 28.74 10.59
CA GLN A 220 -16.65 29.89 10.32
C GLN A 220 -17.95 29.55 9.55
N GLU A 221 -18.20 28.28 9.23
CA GLU A 221 -19.39 27.81 8.51
C GLU A 221 -20.36 27.12 9.47
N SER A 222 -21.66 27.45 9.37
CA SER A 222 -22.73 26.84 10.17
C SER A 222 -22.97 25.40 9.73
N LEU A 223 -22.28 24.47 10.36
CA LEU A 223 -22.52 23.03 10.21
C LEU A 223 -23.75 22.63 11.04
N GLU A 224 -24.61 21.80 10.46
CA GLU A 224 -25.70 21.15 11.20
C GLU A 224 -25.11 20.00 12.04
N GLU A 225 -25.26 20.10 13.36
CA GLU A 225 -24.85 19.06 14.28
C GLU A 225 -25.99 18.06 14.51
N ILE A 226 -25.74 16.79 14.20
CA ILE A 226 -26.68 15.69 14.44
C ILE A 226 -26.10 14.78 15.53
N THR A 227 -26.84 14.62 16.61
CA THR A 227 -26.45 13.79 17.76
C THR A 227 -27.29 12.52 17.82
N PHE A 228 -26.64 11.39 18.07
CA PHE A 228 -27.29 10.10 18.24
C PHE A 228 -27.20 9.63 19.69
N ALA A 229 -28.31 9.14 20.24
CA ALA A 229 -28.34 8.68 21.64
C ALA A 229 -27.61 7.35 21.84
N LYS A 230 -27.51 6.53 20.79
CA LYS A 230 -26.85 5.22 20.81
C LYS A 230 -25.99 5.00 19.57
N GLU A 231 -24.89 4.28 19.72
CA GLU A 231 -23.96 3.99 18.60
C GLU A 231 -24.66 3.24 17.46
N ASN A 232 -25.57 2.31 17.75
CA ASN A 232 -26.30 1.58 16.71
C ASN A 232 -27.15 2.50 15.81
N GLN A 233 -27.71 3.58 16.35
CA GLN A 233 -28.47 4.56 15.55
C GLN A 233 -27.55 5.32 14.59
N LEU A 234 -26.34 5.70 15.07
CA LEU A 234 -25.31 6.29 14.21
C LEU A 234 -24.90 5.31 13.11
N LEU A 235 -24.61 4.05 13.46
CA LEU A 235 -24.21 3.03 12.49
C LEU A 235 -25.28 2.78 11.42
N ASP A 236 -26.56 2.70 11.82
CA ASP A 236 -27.68 2.53 10.90
C ASP A 236 -27.85 3.74 9.97
N PHE A 237 -27.67 4.96 10.49
CA PHE A 237 -27.66 6.19 9.72
C PHE A 237 -26.51 6.19 8.70
N LEU A 238 -25.27 5.98 9.16
CA LEU A 238 -24.10 5.95 8.28
C LEU A 238 -24.23 4.86 7.19
N ALA A 239 -24.69 3.67 7.56
CA ALA A 239 -24.90 2.58 6.61
C ALA A 239 -25.98 2.92 5.56
N LYS A 240 -27.06 3.60 5.97
CA LYS A 240 -28.10 4.09 5.04
C LYS A 240 -27.49 5.11 4.06
N GLU A 241 -26.84 6.14 4.59
CA GLU A 241 -26.26 7.24 3.82
C GLU A 241 -25.20 6.73 2.82
N LEU A 242 -24.36 5.79 3.24
CA LEU A 242 -23.41 5.10 2.36
C LEU A 242 -24.15 4.30 1.28
N SER A 243 -25.20 3.54 1.63
CA SER A 243 -25.97 2.73 0.67
C SER A 243 -26.72 3.57 -0.37
N GLU A 244 -27.00 4.84 -0.07
CA GLU A 244 -27.56 5.84 -0.98
C GLU A 244 -26.47 6.53 -1.83
N GLY A 245 -25.20 6.14 -1.67
CA GLY A 245 -24.07 6.63 -2.46
C GLY A 245 -23.50 7.97 -1.98
N LYS A 246 -23.74 8.36 -0.72
CA LYS A 246 -23.06 9.51 -0.11
C LYS A 246 -21.63 9.14 0.28
N ILE A 247 -20.77 10.15 0.33
CA ILE A 247 -19.36 10.03 0.74
C ILE A 247 -19.28 10.55 2.16
N ILE A 248 -18.72 9.76 3.09
CA ILE A 248 -18.69 10.11 4.51
C ILE A 248 -17.24 10.25 4.97
N GLY A 249 -16.92 11.42 5.54
CA GLY A 249 -15.68 11.59 6.30
C GLY A 249 -15.84 11.07 7.73
N VAL A 250 -14.91 10.25 8.18
CA VAL A 250 -14.85 9.71 9.55
C VAL A 250 -13.60 10.22 10.24
N ALA A 251 -13.77 10.89 11.37
CA ALA A 251 -12.69 11.32 12.26
C ALA A 251 -13.00 10.91 13.70
N ARG A 252 -12.54 9.73 14.10
CA ARG A 252 -12.84 9.16 15.43
C ARG A 252 -11.63 8.50 16.08
N ASP A 253 -11.60 8.54 17.40
CA ASP A 253 -10.62 7.86 18.24
C ASP A 253 -9.15 8.19 17.86
N ARG A 254 -8.21 7.32 18.23
CA ARG A 254 -6.78 7.45 17.91
C ARG A 254 -6.53 7.45 16.41
N LEU A 255 -5.66 8.36 15.97
CA LEU A 255 -5.16 8.38 14.59
C LEU A 255 -4.35 7.13 14.28
N GLU A 256 -4.45 6.70 13.03
CA GLU A 256 -3.61 5.68 12.44
C GLU A 256 -2.13 6.12 12.42
N PHE A 257 -1.21 5.18 12.64
CA PHE A 257 0.22 5.33 12.48
C PHE A 257 0.68 4.62 11.20
N GLY A 258 1.27 5.39 10.30
CA GLY A 258 1.64 4.95 8.96
C GLY A 258 0.85 5.70 7.87
N PRO A 259 1.05 5.34 6.59
CA PRO A 259 0.56 6.13 5.46
C PRO A 259 -0.90 5.80 5.06
N ARG A 260 -1.60 4.94 5.81
CA ARG A 260 -2.91 4.41 5.44
C ARG A 260 -3.96 4.83 6.46
N ALA A 261 -5.11 5.27 5.95
CA ALA A 261 -6.33 5.40 6.72
C ALA A 261 -6.96 4.01 6.87
N LEU A 262 -7.39 3.66 8.08
CA LEU A 262 -7.80 2.31 8.48
C LEU A 262 -9.12 2.32 9.26
N GLY A 263 -9.99 3.31 9.01
CA GLY A 263 -11.32 3.44 9.60
C GLY A 263 -11.48 4.54 10.65
N ASN A 264 -10.40 5.16 11.13
CA ASN A 264 -10.45 6.21 12.15
C ASN A 264 -10.23 7.62 11.57
N ARG A 265 -9.47 7.76 10.48
CA ARG A 265 -9.34 9.00 9.67
C ARG A 265 -9.59 8.73 8.19
N SER A 266 -10.80 8.32 7.88
CA SER A 266 -11.14 7.74 6.58
C SER A 266 -12.20 8.53 5.83
N ILE A 267 -12.17 8.43 4.50
CA ILE A 267 -13.28 8.84 3.64
C ILE A 267 -13.87 7.54 3.13
N LEU A 268 -15.10 7.25 3.55
CA LEU A 268 -15.82 6.02 3.27
C LEU A 268 -16.79 6.23 2.10
N ALA A 269 -16.93 5.21 1.27
CA ALA A 269 -17.90 5.20 0.18
C ALA A 269 -18.37 3.78 -0.16
N ASP A 270 -19.47 3.71 -0.90
CA ASP A 270 -20.06 2.47 -1.40
C ASP A 270 -19.22 1.86 -2.55
N PRO A 271 -18.73 0.62 -2.41
CA PRO A 271 -17.90 -0.03 -3.43
C PRO A 271 -18.70 -0.56 -4.64
N ARG A 272 -20.03 -0.62 -4.59
CA ARG A 272 -20.86 -1.24 -5.65
C ARG A 272 -20.86 -0.45 -6.94
N GLN A 273 -20.74 0.88 -6.86
CA GLN A 273 -20.88 1.77 -8.01
C GLN A 273 -19.53 1.95 -8.73
N ALA A 274 -19.45 1.56 -10.00
CA ALA A 274 -18.24 1.74 -10.82
C ALA A 274 -17.77 3.21 -10.87
N GLY A 275 -18.71 4.16 -10.98
CA GLY A 275 -18.42 5.60 -11.00
C GLY A 275 -18.03 6.21 -9.65
N MET A 276 -18.02 5.45 -8.54
CA MET A 276 -17.66 6.00 -7.22
C MET A 276 -16.21 6.46 -7.19
N LYS A 277 -15.31 5.76 -7.89
CA LYS A 277 -13.90 6.14 -8.05
C LYS A 277 -13.78 7.56 -8.63
N ASP A 278 -14.52 7.84 -9.68
CA ASP A 278 -14.49 9.15 -10.35
C ASP A 278 -15.11 10.25 -9.47
N ARG A 279 -16.20 9.93 -8.77
CA ARG A 279 -16.82 10.86 -7.81
C ARG A 279 -15.86 11.23 -6.68
N LEU A 280 -15.15 10.27 -6.10
CA LEU A 280 -14.16 10.51 -5.05
C LEU A 280 -12.96 11.32 -5.56
N ASN A 281 -12.47 11.00 -6.75
CA ASN A 281 -11.36 11.73 -7.38
C ASN A 281 -11.75 13.19 -7.70
N ALA A 282 -12.95 13.42 -8.24
CA ALA A 282 -13.43 14.74 -8.63
C ALA A 282 -13.78 15.64 -7.43
N ARG A 283 -14.44 15.09 -6.40
CA ARG A 283 -14.95 15.89 -5.27
C ARG A 283 -13.96 16.13 -4.15
N VAL A 284 -12.97 15.24 -3.97
CA VAL A 284 -12.15 15.25 -2.75
C VAL A 284 -10.65 15.26 -3.03
N LYS A 285 -10.19 14.51 -4.03
CA LYS A 285 -8.78 14.10 -4.08
C LYS A 285 -7.97 14.75 -5.21
N HIS A 286 -8.58 15.19 -6.31
CA HIS A 286 -7.93 15.79 -7.49
C HIS A 286 -6.69 15.00 -7.96
N ARG A 287 -6.82 13.67 -8.08
CA ARG A 287 -5.71 12.72 -8.35
C ARG A 287 -5.74 12.19 -9.77
N GLU A 288 -4.62 11.64 -10.22
CA GLU A 288 -4.50 10.89 -11.48
C GLU A 288 -5.54 9.74 -11.52
N SER A 289 -6.22 9.58 -12.66
CA SER A 289 -7.36 8.67 -12.83
C SER A 289 -7.03 7.18 -12.65
N PHE A 290 -5.77 6.78 -12.85
CA PHE A 290 -5.35 5.40 -12.70
C PHE A 290 -5.19 4.96 -11.23
N ARG A 291 -5.14 5.90 -10.27
CA ARG A 291 -4.94 5.53 -8.85
C ARG A 291 -6.14 4.73 -8.33
N PRO A 292 -5.95 3.48 -7.90
CA PRO A 292 -7.07 2.68 -7.42
C PRO A 292 -7.42 3.03 -5.96
N PHE A 293 -8.65 2.68 -5.57
CA PHE A 293 -9.07 2.63 -4.18
C PHE A 293 -8.82 1.24 -3.58
N ALA A 294 -8.91 1.15 -2.26
CA ALA A 294 -8.83 -0.09 -1.51
C ALA A 294 -10.21 -0.44 -0.96
N ALA A 295 -10.36 -1.63 -0.38
CA ALA A 295 -11.58 -2.04 0.31
C ALA A 295 -11.28 -2.43 1.75
N SER A 296 -12.03 -1.91 2.71
CA SER A 296 -12.08 -2.46 4.06
C SER A 296 -13.16 -3.53 4.11
N VAL A 297 -12.78 -4.80 4.33
CA VAL A 297 -13.65 -5.97 4.28
C VAL A 297 -13.72 -6.67 5.63
N LEU A 298 -14.90 -7.14 6.02
CA LEU A 298 -15.04 -8.00 7.19
C LEU A 298 -14.19 -9.28 7.01
N MET A 299 -13.27 -9.52 7.94
CA MET A 299 -12.26 -10.57 7.84
C MET A 299 -12.86 -11.96 7.58
N GLU A 300 -13.97 -12.29 8.23
CA GLU A 300 -14.71 -13.53 8.08
C GLU A 300 -15.31 -13.75 6.67
N HIS A 301 -15.49 -12.67 5.91
CA HIS A 301 -16.02 -12.72 4.55
C HIS A 301 -14.93 -12.65 3.48
N GLN A 302 -13.68 -12.31 3.81
CA GLN A 302 -12.66 -11.98 2.81
C GLN A 302 -12.42 -13.10 1.77
N ASN A 303 -12.35 -14.36 2.21
CA ASN A 303 -12.04 -15.50 1.32
C ASN A 303 -13.19 -15.87 0.36
N HIS A 304 -14.40 -15.37 0.62
CA HIS A 304 -15.52 -15.47 -0.31
C HIS A 304 -15.39 -14.50 -1.48
N TRP A 305 -14.69 -13.38 -1.30
CA TRP A 305 -14.56 -12.31 -2.29
C TRP A 305 -13.20 -12.31 -3.00
N PHE A 306 -12.15 -12.69 -2.28
CA PHE A 306 -10.76 -12.61 -2.73
C PHE A 306 -10.12 -14.00 -2.74
N GLU A 307 -9.24 -14.23 -3.71
CA GLU A 307 -8.51 -15.49 -3.85
C GLU A 307 -7.31 -15.53 -2.89
N ASN A 308 -7.22 -16.59 -2.09
CA ASN A 308 -6.09 -16.85 -1.18
C ASN A 308 -5.74 -15.66 -0.26
N ALA A 309 -6.75 -14.93 0.21
CA ALA A 309 -6.53 -13.75 1.04
C ALA A 309 -6.13 -14.13 2.48
N PHE A 310 -4.97 -13.67 2.91
CA PHE A 310 -4.55 -13.72 4.30
C PHE A 310 -5.01 -12.49 5.07
N HIS A 311 -4.83 -12.50 6.40
CA HIS A 311 -5.20 -11.38 7.26
C HIS A 311 -4.28 -10.17 6.99
N ALA A 312 -4.84 -9.09 6.42
CA ALA A 312 -4.11 -7.88 6.04
C ALA A 312 -4.72 -6.62 6.69
N PRO A 313 -4.52 -6.38 8.00
CA PRO A 313 -5.22 -5.33 8.75
C PRO A 313 -4.78 -3.89 8.40
N THR A 314 -3.72 -3.69 7.63
CA THR A 314 -3.10 -2.38 7.38
C THR A 314 -3.01 -1.98 5.90
N MET A 315 -3.81 -2.62 5.03
CA MET A 315 -3.75 -2.42 3.58
C MET A 315 -2.37 -2.72 2.97
N GLU A 316 -1.68 -3.72 3.53
CA GLU A 316 -0.36 -4.13 3.09
C GLU A 316 -0.37 -5.09 1.90
N ALA A 317 -1.53 -5.63 1.50
CA ALA A 317 -1.61 -6.68 0.50
C ALA A 317 -2.72 -6.45 -0.55
N VAL A 318 -2.42 -6.82 -1.79
CA VAL A 318 -3.36 -6.86 -2.93
C VAL A 318 -3.70 -8.30 -3.26
N PHE A 319 -4.99 -8.57 -3.48
CA PHE A 319 -5.50 -9.89 -3.81
C PHE A 319 -6.31 -9.86 -5.10
N GLN A 320 -6.40 -11.00 -5.78
CA GLN A 320 -7.30 -11.16 -6.92
C GLN A 320 -8.74 -11.24 -6.41
N VAL A 321 -9.62 -10.43 -6.99
CA VAL A 321 -11.06 -10.52 -6.73
C VAL A 321 -11.59 -11.67 -7.56
N ARG A 322 -12.34 -12.59 -6.93
CA ARG A 322 -12.94 -13.72 -7.63
C ARG A 322 -13.77 -13.22 -8.81
N PRO A 323 -13.63 -13.78 -10.03
CA PRO A 323 -14.26 -13.24 -11.24
C PRO A 323 -15.78 -13.01 -11.10
N SER A 324 -16.50 -13.92 -10.44
CA SER A 324 -17.95 -13.82 -10.21
C SER A 324 -18.39 -12.70 -9.25
N MET A 325 -17.44 -12.07 -8.54
CA MET A 325 -17.70 -11.04 -7.55
C MET A 325 -17.30 -9.64 -8.03
N GLN A 326 -16.47 -9.52 -9.08
CA GLN A 326 -15.89 -8.25 -9.52
C GLN A 326 -16.96 -7.19 -9.83
N SER A 327 -18.02 -7.56 -10.56
CA SER A 327 -19.10 -6.63 -10.92
C SER A 327 -19.89 -6.10 -9.73
N LYS A 328 -19.89 -6.81 -8.60
CA LYS A 328 -20.64 -6.41 -7.39
C LYS A 328 -19.92 -5.33 -6.58
N ILE A 329 -18.62 -5.14 -6.80
CA ILE A 329 -17.76 -4.19 -6.06
C ILE A 329 -16.89 -3.36 -7.01
N ALA A 330 -17.41 -3.04 -8.19
CA ALA A 330 -16.66 -2.40 -9.28
C ALA A 330 -15.94 -1.10 -8.89
N GLY A 331 -16.36 -0.41 -7.83
CA GLY A 331 -15.71 0.80 -7.32
C GLY A 331 -14.32 0.58 -6.70
N VAL A 332 -13.97 -0.66 -6.33
CA VAL A 332 -12.67 -1.02 -5.71
C VAL A 332 -11.84 -2.01 -6.54
N VAL A 333 -12.38 -2.53 -7.64
CA VAL A 333 -11.68 -3.49 -8.52
C VAL A 333 -10.74 -2.75 -9.47
N HIS A 334 -9.50 -3.20 -9.53
CA HIS A 334 -8.45 -2.64 -10.38
C HIS A 334 -8.59 -3.19 -11.80
N ALA A 335 -7.89 -2.60 -12.76
CA ALA A 335 -8.00 -2.99 -14.17
C ALA A 335 -7.61 -4.45 -14.43
N ASP A 336 -6.74 -5.03 -13.60
CA ASP A 336 -6.30 -6.42 -13.67
C ASP A 336 -7.14 -7.36 -12.78
N GLY A 337 -8.30 -6.91 -12.31
CA GLY A 337 -9.20 -7.70 -11.46
C GLY A 337 -8.77 -7.79 -9.98
N SER A 338 -7.68 -7.12 -9.59
CA SER A 338 -7.20 -7.13 -8.22
C SER A 338 -7.83 -6.06 -7.33
N CYS A 339 -7.65 -6.17 -6.03
CA CYS A 339 -8.04 -5.16 -5.06
C CYS A 339 -7.09 -5.19 -3.86
N ARG A 340 -6.72 -4.01 -3.36
CA ARG A 340 -6.01 -3.89 -2.08
C ARG A 340 -7.02 -3.90 -0.96
N ILE A 341 -6.82 -4.71 0.07
CA ILE A 341 -7.81 -4.85 1.16
C ILE A 341 -7.24 -4.48 2.52
N GLN A 342 -8.11 -4.01 3.40
CA GLN A 342 -7.95 -4.03 4.84
C GLN A 342 -8.86 -5.12 5.41
N SER A 343 -8.31 -6.13 6.09
CA SER A 343 -9.08 -7.09 6.87
C SER A 343 -9.54 -6.43 8.18
N VAL A 344 -10.86 -6.25 8.34
CA VAL A 344 -11.45 -5.63 9.53
C VAL A 344 -11.96 -6.71 10.47
N ASN A 345 -11.48 -6.72 11.70
CA ASN A 345 -11.84 -7.70 12.72
C ASN A 345 -12.65 -7.05 13.84
N GLN A 346 -13.71 -7.73 14.28
CA GLN A 346 -14.62 -7.22 15.32
C GLN A 346 -13.92 -6.93 16.65
N LYS A 347 -12.93 -7.76 17.02
CA LYS A 347 -12.19 -7.59 18.28
C LYS A 347 -11.32 -6.35 18.26
N THR A 348 -10.72 -6.06 17.10
CA THR A 348 -9.67 -5.06 16.97
C THR A 348 -10.24 -3.69 16.58
N GLN A 349 -11.32 -3.68 15.80
CA GLN A 349 -11.93 -2.49 15.23
C GLN A 349 -13.47 -2.56 15.32
N PRO A 350 -14.04 -2.66 16.54
CA PRO A 350 -15.46 -3.00 16.74
C PRO A 350 -16.42 -2.03 16.04
N PHE A 351 -16.19 -0.72 16.14
CA PHE A 351 -17.02 0.27 15.46
C PHE A 351 -16.99 0.10 13.93
N TYR A 352 -15.80 -0.07 13.36
CA TYR A 352 -15.67 -0.11 11.91
C TYR A 352 -16.21 -1.43 11.35
N TRP A 353 -15.99 -2.52 12.08
CA TRP A 353 -16.64 -3.80 11.84
C TRP A 353 -18.18 -3.65 11.90
N ASN A 354 -18.72 -3.03 12.95
CA ASN A 354 -20.17 -2.85 13.11
C ASN A 354 -20.78 -1.97 12.00
N LEU A 355 -20.05 -0.96 11.54
CA LEU A 355 -20.47 -0.11 10.42
C LEU A 355 -20.54 -0.90 9.11
N ILE A 356 -19.50 -1.66 8.80
CA ILE A 356 -19.47 -2.50 7.59
C ILE A 356 -20.55 -3.60 7.70
N GLU A 357 -20.79 -4.16 8.88
CA GLU A 357 -21.86 -5.15 9.09
C GLU A 357 -23.26 -4.53 8.92
N ALA A 358 -23.50 -3.32 9.43
CA ALA A 358 -24.74 -2.59 9.19
C ALA A 358 -24.96 -2.31 7.70
N PHE A 359 -23.89 -1.95 6.98
CA PHE A 359 -23.90 -1.78 5.53
C PHE A 359 -24.17 -3.11 4.80
N ARG A 360 -23.54 -4.22 5.22
CA ARG A 360 -23.74 -5.56 4.66
C ARG A 360 -25.19 -6.02 4.82
N LYS A 361 -25.80 -5.81 6.00
CA LYS A 361 -27.21 -6.15 6.23
C LYS A 361 -28.16 -5.41 5.28
N LYS A 362 -27.81 -4.19 4.86
CA LYS A 362 -28.61 -3.39 3.91
C LYS A 362 -28.34 -3.75 2.45
N THR A 363 -27.11 -4.10 2.09
CA THR A 363 -26.67 -4.16 0.69
C THR A 363 -26.23 -5.53 0.21
N GLY A 364 -25.98 -6.48 1.13
CA GLY A 364 -25.33 -7.76 0.88
C GLY A 364 -23.81 -7.68 0.75
N ILE A 365 -23.19 -6.49 0.83
CA ILE A 365 -21.76 -6.28 0.59
C ILE A 365 -20.99 -6.10 1.91
N PRO A 366 -20.03 -6.97 2.26
CA PRO A 366 -19.32 -6.93 3.54
C PRO A 366 -18.07 -6.03 3.49
N MET A 367 -18.11 -4.93 2.73
CA MET A 367 -16.98 -4.05 2.58
C MET A 367 -17.37 -2.61 2.21
N LEU A 368 -16.46 -1.68 2.48
CA LEU A 368 -16.52 -0.26 2.10
C LEU A 368 -15.23 0.14 1.39
N ILE A 369 -15.28 1.22 0.60
CA ILE A 369 -14.09 1.91 0.05
C ILE A 369 -13.28 2.55 1.19
#